data_AF-A0A3D5NX26-F1
#
_entry.id   AF-A0A3D5NX26-F1
#
_cell.length_a   1.000
_cell.length_b   1.000
_cell.length_c   1.000
_cell.angle_alpha   90.00
_cell.angle_beta   90.00
_cell.angle_gamma   90.00
#
_symmetry.space_group_name_H-M   'P 1'
#
loop_
_entity.id
_entity.type
_entity.pdbx_description
1 polymer ?
#
loop_
_entity_poly.entity_id
_entity_poly.type
_entity_poly.pdbx_seq_one_letter_code
_entity_poly.pdbx_strand_id
1 'polypeptide(L)'
;MGRSLGVDGLLNVPQYYHTALMFSKRFHFVNPKMQATVQTITRDLWNRHRLATIAWAIYYECLYDEINQRYFIWEPEEQLVPVTSMLRKYFQSEEYDQGVNAAMKAMKFRLDEVKFQQALKKHGPENLRS
;
A
#
# COMPACT_ATOMS: atom_id res chain seq x y z
N MET A 1 -2.87 -4.50 -26.31
CA MET A 1 -1.43 -4.59 -26.62
C MET A 1 -0.68 -5.54 -25.68
N GLY A 2 -1.16 -6.78 -25.47
CA GLY A 2 -0.46 -7.77 -24.62
C GLY A 2 -0.57 -9.22 -25.12
N ARG A 3 -1.09 -9.43 -26.33
CA ARG A 3 -1.39 -10.76 -26.88
C ARG A 3 -0.25 -11.38 -27.69
N SER A 4 0.87 -10.66 -27.89
CA SER A 4 1.97 -11.07 -28.76
C SER A 4 3.28 -11.42 -28.03
N LEU A 5 3.31 -11.41 -26.69
CA LEU A 5 4.55 -11.60 -25.92
C LEU A 5 4.67 -12.95 -25.20
N GLY A 6 3.64 -13.79 -25.19
CA GLY A 6 3.71 -15.09 -24.49
C GLY A 6 4.00 -14.99 -22.98
N VAL A 7 3.66 -13.86 -22.36
CA VAL A 7 3.88 -13.60 -20.92
C VAL A 7 2.59 -13.73 -20.13
N ASP A 8 2.66 -14.36 -18.97
CA ASP A 8 1.49 -14.62 -18.12
C ASP A 8 1.02 -13.38 -17.32
N GLY A 9 1.90 -12.38 -17.15
CA GLY A 9 1.63 -11.16 -16.42
C GLY A 9 2.74 -10.12 -16.55
N LEU A 10 2.47 -8.90 -16.08
CA LEU A 10 3.50 -7.87 -15.85
C LEU A 10 3.74 -7.76 -14.35
N LEU A 11 5.00 -7.88 -13.93
CA LEU A 11 5.42 -7.76 -12.53
C LEU A 11 6.11 -6.41 -12.31
N ASN A 12 5.81 -5.77 -11.19
CA ASN A 12 6.40 -4.51 -10.76
C ASN A 12 6.69 -4.57 -9.25
N VAL A 13 7.76 -3.92 -8.78
CA VAL A 13 8.07 -3.79 -7.35
C VAL A 13 8.11 -2.30 -7.02
N PRO A 14 6.99 -1.68 -6.60
CA PRO A 14 6.93 -0.26 -6.32
C PRO A 14 7.76 0.10 -5.07
N GLN A 15 8.84 0.85 -5.29
CA GLN A 15 9.74 1.30 -4.21
C GLN A 15 9.05 2.24 -3.20
N TYR A 16 8.00 2.96 -3.63
CA TYR A 16 7.28 3.91 -2.78
C TYR A 16 5.78 3.65 -2.76
N TYR A 17 5.14 3.93 -1.62
CA TYR A 17 3.70 3.74 -1.42
C TYR A 17 2.82 4.44 -2.47
N HIS A 18 3.13 5.68 -2.83
CA HIS A 18 2.34 6.41 -3.82
C HIS A 18 2.37 5.72 -5.19
N THR A 19 3.50 5.11 -5.55
CA THR A 19 3.65 4.35 -6.80
C THR A 19 2.81 3.08 -6.73
N ALA A 20 2.86 2.35 -5.60
CA ALA A 20 2.04 1.18 -5.37
C ALA A 20 0.53 1.46 -5.49
N LEU A 21 0.07 2.60 -4.93
CA LEU A 21 -1.34 2.99 -4.97
C LEU A 21 -1.78 3.47 -6.36
N MET A 22 -0.92 4.13 -7.13
CA MET A 22 -1.25 4.54 -8.49
C MET A 22 -1.51 3.34 -9.40
N PHE A 23 -0.73 2.26 -9.23
CA PHE A 23 -0.86 1.04 -10.01
C PHE A 23 -1.94 0.08 -9.47
N SER A 24 -2.36 0.19 -8.22
CA SER A 24 -3.32 -0.74 -7.59
C SER A 24 -4.70 -0.84 -8.26
N LYS A 25 -5.06 0.11 -9.15
CA LYS A 25 -6.30 0.01 -9.95
C LYS A 25 -6.32 -1.18 -10.93
N ARG A 26 -5.16 -1.68 -11.33
CA ARG A 26 -5.02 -2.80 -12.28
C ARG A 26 -4.02 -3.87 -11.82
N PHE A 27 -3.24 -3.56 -10.81
CA PHE A 27 -2.21 -4.42 -10.26
C PHE A 27 -2.67 -4.93 -8.90
N HIS A 28 -2.47 -6.23 -8.67
CA HIS A 28 -2.72 -6.87 -7.39
C HIS A 28 -1.38 -7.19 -6.73
N PHE A 29 -1.26 -6.99 -5.42
CA PHE A 29 -0.10 -7.54 -4.72
C PHE A 29 -0.18 -9.06 -4.70
N VAL A 30 0.93 -9.73 -5.01
CA VAL A 30 1.00 -11.20 -4.94
C VAL A 30 0.77 -11.65 -3.50
N ASN A 31 1.34 -10.93 -2.54
CA ASN A 31 1.11 -11.14 -1.12
C ASN A 31 -0.22 -10.51 -0.67
N PRO A 32 -1.21 -11.31 -0.22
CA PRO A 32 -2.50 -10.78 0.25
C PRO A 32 -2.35 -9.88 1.48
N LYS A 33 -1.30 -10.07 2.29
CA LYS A 33 -1.01 -9.21 3.44
C LYS A 33 -0.64 -7.79 2.99
N MET A 34 0.20 -7.64 1.96
CA MET A 34 0.56 -6.33 1.44
C MET A 34 -0.64 -5.65 0.74
N GLN A 35 -1.46 -6.42 0.03
CA GLN A 35 -2.74 -5.94 -0.50
C GLN A 35 -3.63 -5.37 0.61
N ALA A 36 -3.77 -6.13 1.71
CA ALA A 36 -4.50 -5.71 2.89
C ALA A 36 -3.89 -4.47 3.54
N THR A 37 -2.57 -4.37 3.64
CA THR A 37 -1.87 -3.20 4.20
C THR A 37 -2.24 -1.93 3.43
N VAL A 38 -2.14 -1.94 2.09
CA VAL A 38 -2.47 -0.76 1.28
C VAL A 38 -3.96 -0.41 1.39
N GLN A 39 -4.85 -1.40 1.39
CA GLN A 39 -6.29 -1.18 1.57
C GLN A 39 -6.63 -0.63 2.96
N THR A 40 -5.95 -1.11 4.02
CA THR A 40 -6.16 -0.64 5.40
C THR A 40 -5.66 0.79 5.61
N ILE A 41 -4.48 1.13 5.08
CA ILE A 41 -3.97 2.53 5.09
C ILE A 41 -4.98 3.45 4.40
N THR A 42 -5.53 3.01 3.26
CA THR A 42 -6.55 3.74 2.52
C THR A 42 -7.82 3.92 3.35
N ARG A 43 -8.35 2.83 3.92
CA ARG A 43 -9.53 2.82 4.81
C ARG A 43 -9.39 3.80 5.98
N ASP A 44 -8.24 3.79 6.64
CA ASP A 44 -8.04 4.50 7.91
C ASP A 44 -7.70 5.99 7.71
N LEU A 45 -6.99 6.35 6.64
CA LEU A 45 -6.36 7.68 6.52
C LEU A 45 -6.93 8.57 5.41
N TRP A 46 -7.51 8.04 4.33
CA TRP A 46 -7.89 8.87 3.17
C TRP A 46 -8.95 9.93 3.48
N ASN A 47 -9.83 9.66 4.45
CA ASN A 47 -10.87 10.61 4.83
C ASN A 47 -10.31 11.85 5.57
N ARG A 48 -9.09 11.77 6.09
CA ARG A 48 -8.47 12.84 6.92
C ARG A 48 -7.23 13.45 6.28
N HIS A 49 -6.54 12.71 5.42
CA HIS A 49 -5.25 13.11 4.89
C HIS A 49 -5.18 12.92 3.37
N ARG A 50 -4.51 13.85 2.70
CA ARG A 50 -4.24 13.77 1.25
C ARG A 50 -3.20 12.69 0.97
N LEU A 51 -3.21 12.14 -0.25
CA LEU A 51 -2.24 11.12 -0.69
C LEU A 51 -0.78 11.55 -0.44
N ALA A 52 -0.43 12.80 -0.74
CA ALA A 52 0.92 13.31 -0.51
C ALA A 52 1.33 13.23 0.97
N THR A 53 0.43 13.61 1.89
CA THR A 53 0.65 13.51 3.34
C THR A 53 0.88 12.07 3.76
N ILE A 54 0.05 11.14 3.28
CA ILE A 54 0.16 9.70 3.60
C ILE A 54 1.48 9.14 3.06
N ALA A 55 1.86 9.49 1.82
CA ALA A 55 3.10 9.02 1.21
C ALA A 55 4.34 9.48 1.99
N TRP A 56 4.37 10.76 2.41
CA TRP A 56 5.46 11.27 3.25
C TRP A 56 5.45 10.68 4.65
N ALA A 57 4.27 10.49 5.25
CA ALA A 57 4.16 9.85 6.54
C ALA A 57 4.70 8.41 6.53
N ILE A 58 4.45 7.66 5.46
CA ILE A 58 5.01 6.32 5.27
C ILE A 58 6.52 6.39 5.07
N TYR A 59 7.00 7.32 4.24
CA TYR A 59 8.43 7.50 3.97
C TYR A 59 9.22 7.82 5.25
N TYR A 60 8.65 8.63 6.15
CA TYR A 60 9.26 8.97 7.44
C TYR A 60 8.85 8.03 8.58
N GLU A 61 8.22 6.88 8.29
CA GLU A 61 7.82 5.87 9.29
C GLU A 61 6.97 6.46 10.43
N CYS A 62 6.04 7.35 10.07
CA CYS A 62 5.14 8.06 10.98
C CYS A 62 3.76 7.41 11.08
N LEU A 63 3.50 6.31 10.36
CA LEU A 63 2.29 5.52 10.56
C LEU A 63 2.49 4.56 11.73
N TYR A 64 1.56 4.58 12.68
CA TYR A 64 1.55 3.68 13.82
C TYR A 64 0.44 2.65 13.65
N ASP A 65 0.79 1.37 13.72
CA ASP A 65 -0.16 0.26 13.78
C ASP A 65 -0.64 0.10 15.22
N GLU A 66 -1.90 0.45 15.48
CA GLU A 66 -2.49 0.40 16.82
C GLU A 66 -2.69 -1.03 17.32
N ILE A 67 -2.87 -2.01 16.42
CA ILE A 67 -3.08 -3.41 16.80
C ILE A 67 -1.75 -4.08 17.11
N ASN A 68 -0.76 -3.91 16.23
CA ASN A 68 0.56 -4.53 16.40
C ASN A 68 1.54 -3.69 17.23
N GLN A 69 1.09 -2.52 17.71
CA GLN A 69 1.81 -1.59 18.58
C GLN A 69 3.21 -1.19 18.09
N ARG A 70 3.36 -1.00 16.78
CA ARG A 70 4.64 -0.67 16.16
C ARG A 70 4.48 0.34 15.03
N TYR A 71 5.55 1.07 14.73
CA TYR A 71 5.59 1.88 13.53
C TYR A 71 5.61 0.98 12.30
N PHE A 72 4.79 1.34 11.31
CA PHE A 72 4.78 0.70 10.02
C PHE A 72 6.01 1.14 9.22
N ILE A 73 6.68 0.15 8.62
CA ILE A 73 7.81 0.33 7.73
C ILE A 73 7.37 -0.18 6.36
N TRP A 74 7.56 0.64 5.33
CA TRP A 74 7.23 0.24 3.97
C TRP A 74 8.30 -0.69 3.42
N GLU A 75 7.92 -1.92 3.12
CA GLU A 75 8.74 -2.90 2.44
C GLU A 75 8.18 -3.07 1.01
N PRO A 76 8.94 -2.70 -0.04
CA PRO A 76 8.51 -2.91 -1.42
C PRO A 76 8.27 -4.39 -1.70
N GLU A 77 7.09 -4.71 -2.23
CA GLU A 77 6.70 -6.08 -2.59
C GLU A 77 6.10 -6.13 -4.00
N GLU A 78 6.07 -7.33 -4.57
CA GLU A 78 5.66 -7.58 -5.95
C GLU A 78 4.17 -7.31 -6.19
N GLN A 79 3.91 -6.54 -7.24
CA GLN A 79 2.61 -6.28 -7.83
C GLN A 79 2.52 -6.93 -9.21
N LEU A 80 1.39 -7.55 -9.52
CA LEU A 80 1.17 -8.26 -10.78
C LEU A 80 -0.10 -7.76 -11.48
N VAL A 81 -0.02 -7.55 -12.80
CA VAL A 81 -1.20 -7.40 -13.67
C VAL A 81 -1.56 -8.77 -14.23
N PRO A 82 -2.74 -9.32 -13.89
CA PRO A 82 -3.15 -10.63 -14.38
C PRO A 82 -3.58 -10.56 -15.85
N VAL A 83 -2.72 -11.05 -16.75
CA VAL A 83 -2.99 -11.07 -18.20
C VAL A 83 -3.77 -12.33 -18.57
N THR A 84 -3.50 -13.47 -17.93
CA THR A 84 -4.20 -14.74 -18.15
C THR A 84 -5.48 -14.87 -17.34
N SER A 85 -6.42 -15.70 -17.83
CA SER A 85 -7.65 -16.02 -17.11
C SER A 85 -7.39 -16.78 -15.80
N MET A 86 -6.33 -17.58 -15.74
CA MET A 86 -5.91 -18.30 -14.53
C MET A 86 -5.48 -17.34 -13.42
N LEU A 87 -4.59 -16.38 -13.71
CA LEU A 87 -4.16 -15.40 -12.71
C LEU A 87 -5.31 -14.49 -12.27
N ARG A 88 -6.24 -14.13 -13.18
CA ARG A 88 -7.45 -13.40 -12.79
C ARG A 88 -8.32 -14.20 -11.83
N LYS A 89 -8.53 -15.50 -12.09
CA LYS A 89 -9.28 -16.38 -11.20
C LYS A 89 -8.64 -16.48 -9.82
N TYR A 90 -7.30 -16.52 -9.75
CA TYR A 90 -6.59 -16.52 -8.47
C TYR A 90 -6.87 -15.25 -7.66
N PHE A 91 -6.70 -14.06 -8.23
CA PHE A 91 -6.98 -12.79 -7.52
C PHE A 91 -8.47 -12.52 -7.27
N GLN A 92 -9.35 -13.29 -7.89
CA GLN A 92 -10.81 -13.30 -7.64
C GLN A 92 -11.24 -14.50 -6.79
N SER A 93 -10.30 -15.30 -6.32
CA SER A 93 -10.61 -16.50 -5.54
C SER A 93 -10.99 -16.12 -4.12
N GLU A 94 -11.89 -16.92 -3.55
CA GLU A 94 -12.29 -16.74 -2.16
C GLU A 94 -11.10 -16.87 -1.20
N GLU A 95 -10.14 -17.75 -1.51
CA GLU A 95 -8.93 -17.93 -0.70
C GLU A 95 -8.10 -16.64 -0.61
N TYR A 96 -7.85 -15.99 -1.75
CA TYR A 96 -7.11 -14.72 -1.78
C TYR A 96 -7.87 -13.63 -1.01
N ASP A 97 -9.17 -13.48 -1.26
CA ASP A 97 -10.01 -12.49 -0.59
C ASP A 97 -10.10 -12.73 0.93
N GLN A 98 -10.19 -13.98 1.38
CA GLN A 98 -10.17 -14.34 2.79
C GLN A 98 -8.82 -13.95 3.42
N GLY A 99 -7.71 -14.22 2.74
CA GLY A 99 -6.37 -13.81 3.18
C GLY A 99 -6.24 -12.29 3.35
N VAL A 100 -6.72 -11.52 2.37
CA VAL A 100 -6.75 -10.05 2.43
C VAL A 100 -7.62 -9.59 3.60
N ASN A 101 -8.85 -10.07 3.71
CA ASN A 101 -9.79 -9.66 4.74
C ASN A 101 -9.32 -10.01 6.16
N ALA A 102 -8.72 -11.20 6.35
CA ALA A 102 -8.15 -11.60 7.63
C ALA A 102 -6.99 -10.68 8.03
N ALA A 103 -6.09 -10.36 7.10
CA ALA A 103 -4.99 -9.44 7.34
C ALA A 103 -5.49 -8.02 7.63
N MET A 104 -6.50 -7.51 6.91
CA MET A 104 -7.08 -6.19 7.15
C MET A 104 -7.69 -6.03 8.55
N LYS A 105 -8.26 -7.10 9.11
CA LYS A 105 -8.81 -7.11 10.48
C LYS A 105 -7.72 -7.08 11.56
N ALA A 106 -6.51 -7.52 11.22
CA ALA A 106 -5.36 -7.56 12.11
C ALA A 106 -4.49 -6.28 12.06
N MET A 107 -4.96 -5.23 11.36
CA MET A 107 -4.23 -3.97 11.23
C MET A 107 -5.16 -2.76 11.41
N LYS A 108 -4.65 -1.73 12.08
CA LYS A 108 -5.31 -0.43 12.17
C LYS A 108 -4.27 0.68 12.24
N PHE A 109 -4.29 1.60 11.28
CA PHE A 109 -3.27 2.64 11.19
C PHE A 109 -3.79 3.99 11.67
N ARG A 110 -2.93 4.70 12.39
CA ARG A 110 -3.07 6.14 12.63
C ARG A 110 -1.81 6.86 12.18
N LEU A 111 -1.97 8.12 11.80
CA LEU A 111 -0.84 9.03 11.63
C LEU A 111 -0.36 9.50 13.02
N ASP A 112 0.93 9.37 13.29
CA ASP A 112 1.55 10.06 14.41
C ASP A 112 1.88 11.50 13.99
N GLU A 113 0.96 12.42 14.28
CA GLU A 113 1.07 13.82 13.84
C GLU A 113 2.29 14.51 14.43
N VAL A 114 2.64 14.23 15.70
CA VAL A 114 3.78 14.85 16.36
C VAL A 114 5.08 14.40 15.69
N LYS A 115 5.27 13.09 15.51
CA LYS A 115 6.44 12.54 14.81
C LYS A 115 6.52 13.04 13.37
N PHE A 116 5.38 13.11 12.68
CA PHE A 116 5.31 13.59 11.30
C PHE A 116 5.69 15.07 11.18
N GLN A 117 5.19 15.93 12.06
CA GLN A 117 5.55 17.35 12.07
C GLN A 117 7.03 17.57 12.38
N GLN A 118 7.61 16.78 13.29
CA GLN A 118 9.06 16.81 13.56
C GLN A 118 9.87 16.39 12.33
N ALA A 119 9.46 15.32 11.64
CA ALA A 119 10.11 14.86 10.41
C ALA A 119 10.04 15.91 9.29
N LEU A 120 8.89 16.58 9.13
CA LEU A 120 8.71 17.64 8.14
C LEU A 120 9.58 18.87 8.41
N LYS A 121 9.72 19.30 9.66
CA LYS A 121 10.61 20.40 10.04
C LYS A 121 12.07 20.08 9.75
N LYS A 122 12.49 18.83 9.98
CA LYS A 122 13.89 18.41 9.82
C LYS A 122 14.27 18.13 8.36
N HIS A 123 13.37 17.49 7.61
CA HIS A 123 13.67 16.92 6.30
C HIS A 123 12.58 17.12 5.24
N GLY A 124 11.42 17.67 5.62
CA GLY A 124 10.26 17.79 4.74
C GLY A 124 10.44 18.84 3.65
N PRO A 125 9.74 18.73 2.53
CA PRO A 125 9.71 19.76 1.50
C PRO A 125 9.01 21.03 2.03
N GLU A 126 9.49 22.21 1.61
CA GLU A 126 9.06 23.51 2.16
C GLU A 126 7.54 23.73 2.14
N ASN A 127 6.87 23.21 1.11
CA ASN A 127 5.42 23.31 0.91
C ASN A 127 4.56 22.51 1.90
N LEU A 128 5.16 21.69 2.77
CA LEU A 128 4.46 20.90 3.79
C LEU A 128 4.79 21.33 5.23
N ARG A 129 5.62 22.36 5.43
CA ARG A 129 6.13 22.78 6.76
C ARG A 129 5.23 23.78 7.51
N SER A 130 4.02 24.05 7.03
CA SER A 130 3.08 25.04 7.58
C SER A 130 2.64 24.73 9.01
#